data_AF-A0A8J6GHF4-F1
#
_entry.id   AF-A0A8J6GHF4-F1
#
_cell.length_a   1.000
_cell.length_b   1.000
_cell.length_c   1.000
_cell.angle_alpha   90.00
_cell.angle_beta   90.00
_cell.angle_gamma   90.00
#
_symmetry.space_group_name_H-M   'P 1'
#
loop_
_entity.id
_entity.type
_entity.pdbx_description
1 polymer ?
#
loop_
_entity_poly.entity_id
_entity_poly.type
_entity_poly.pdbx_seq_one_letter_code
_entity_poly.pdbx_strand_id
1 'polypeptide(L)'
;ELVNTGLTATKDQKTSLGQLIRAKEQEMNAYYGLAQRQKQEEVQEVLQEAEKTHQATLDNVMGKLVNTQGELISVAKELGIMTNWKDFLEEELQETRAAFQKYINYTFPKLSPGHADFILPERKKTPSCLTKDKEKKVQ
;
A
#
# COMPACT_ATOMS: atom_id res chain seq x y z
N GLU A 1 -57.60 71.29 -18.10
CA GLU A 1 -56.78 70.38 -18.92
C GLU A 1 -55.37 70.13 -18.36
N LEU A 2 -54.65 71.14 -17.87
CA LEU A 2 -53.28 71.01 -17.35
C LEU A 2 -53.10 69.94 -16.22
N VAL A 3 -54.09 69.80 -15.34
CA VAL A 3 -54.05 68.85 -14.21
C VAL A 3 -54.14 67.39 -14.67
N ASN A 4 -54.89 67.12 -15.74
CA ASN A 4 -55.04 65.76 -16.27
C ASN A 4 -53.75 65.31 -16.98
N THR A 5 -53.10 66.21 -17.72
CA THR A 5 -51.82 65.95 -18.40
C THR A 5 -50.66 65.75 -17.42
N GLY A 6 -50.66 66.46 -16.29
CA GLY A 6 -49.68 66.25 -15.20
C GLY A 6 -49.87 64.92 -14.47
N LEU A 7 -51.12 64.46 -14.32
CA LEU A 7 -51.44 63.18 -13.69
C LEU A 7 -51.08 61.98 -14.58
N THR A 8 -51.23 62.10 -15.91
CA THR A 8 -50.81 61.05 -16.85
C THR A 8 -49.29 60.97 -16.98
N ALA A 9 -48.59 62.11 -17.06
CA ALA A 9 -47.13 62.15 -17.15
C ALA A 9 -46.43 61.53 -15.92
N THR A 10 -46.95 61.78 -14.72
CA THR A 10 -46.41 61.17 -13.48
C THR A 10 -46.68 59.67 -13.39
N LYS A 11 -47.81 59.20 -13.94
CA LYS A 11 -48.15 57.77 -14.02
C LYS A 11 -47.27 57.03 -15.03
N ASP A 12 -46.99 57.61 -16.18
CA ASP A 12 -46.11 57.03 -17.20
C ASP A 12 -44.66 56.97 -16.73
N GLN A 13 -44.17 58.02 -16.06
CA GLN A 13 -42.83 58.04 -15.47
C GLN A 13 -42.68 56.95 -14.39
N LYS A 14 -43.69 56.75 -13.54
CA LYS A 14 -43.68 55.71 -12.50
C LYS A 14 -43.72 54.30 -13.10
N THR A 15 -44.42 54.12 -14.21
CA THR A 15 -44.51 52.84 -14.94
C THR A 15 -43.19 52.51 -15.65
N SER A 16 -42.56 53.51 -16.27
CA SER A 16 -41.22 53.41 -16.89
C SER A 16 -40.14 53.03 -15.87
N LEU A 17 -40.13 53.69 -14.69
CA LEU A 17 -39.20 53.36 -13.61
C LEU A 17 -39.40 51.92 -13.09
N GLY A 18 -40.66 51.48 -12.95
CA GLY A 18 -40.98 50.11 -12.52
C GLY A 18 -40.55 49.03 -13.52
N GLN A 19 -40.56 49.32 -14.83
CA GLN A 19 -40.02 48.43 -15.85
C GLN A 19 -38.49 48.37 -15.81
N LEU A 20 -37.84 49.53 -15.63
CA LEU A 20 -36.38 49.61 -15.50
C LEU A 20 -35.86 48.82 -14.28
N ILE A 21 -36.53 48.94 -13.13
CA ILE A 21 -36.19 48.17 -11.92
C ILE A 21 -36.29 46.67 -12.20
N ARG A 22 -37.37 46.23 -12.85
CA ARG A 22 -37.57 44.82 -13.19
C ARG A 22 -36.50 44.28 -14.15
N ALA A 23 -36.12 45.07 -15.15
CA ALA A 23 -35.06 44.72 -16.08
C ALA A 23 -33.70 44.60 -15.38
N LYS A 24 -33.39 45.53 -14.45
CA LYS A 24 -32.16 45.47 -13.66
C LYS A 24 -32.13 44.31 -12.67
N GLU A 25 -33.26 43.96 -12.08
CA GLU A 25 -33.39 42.78 -11.23
C GLU A 25 -33.17 41.49 -12.01
N GLN A 26 -33.74 41.38 -13.22
CA GLN A 26 -33.52 40.23 -14.12
C GLN A 26 -32.05 40.13 -14.57
N GLU A 27 -31.42 41.25 -14.94
CA GLU A 27 -30.01 41.31 -15.30
C GLU A 27 -29.13 40.84 -14.14
N MET A 28 -29.37 41.36 -12.93
CA MET A 28 -28.63 40.98 -11.72
C MET A 28 -28.81 39.50 -11.37
N ASN A 29 -30.04 38.97 -11.49
CA ASN A 29 -30.34 37.56 -11.27
C ASN A 29 -29.64 36.66 -12.31
N ALA A 30 -29.53 37.10 -13.57
CA ALA A 30 -28.80 36.38 -14.60
C ALA A 30 -27.31 36.30 -14.27
N TYR A 31 -26.67 37.42 -13.88
CA TYR A 31 -25.26 37.44 -13.47
C TYR A 31 -25.02 36.56 -12.24
N TYR A 32 -25.90 36.63 -11.24
CA TYR A 32 -25.79 35.79 -10.04
C TYR A 32 -25.89 34.30 -10.37
N GLY A 33 -26.86 33.91 -11.21
CA GLY A 33 -27.02 32.52 -11.64
C GLY A 33 -25.86 31.99 -12.49
N LEU A 34 -25.16 32.87 -13.22
CA LEU A 34 -23.95 32.53 -13.97
C LEU A 34 -22.75 32.34 -13.04
N ALA A 35 -22.54 33.26 -12.11
CA ALA A 35 -21.47 33.16 -11.11
C ALA A 35 -21.64 31.94 -10.20
N GLN A 36 -22.88 31.61 -9.82
CA GLN A 36 -23.18 30.43 -9.00
C GLN A 36 -22.87 29.13 -9.75
N ARG A 37 -23.21 29.05 -11.04
CA ARG A 37 -22.88 27.90 -11.89
C ARG A 37 -21.39 27.72 -12.07
N GLN A 38 -20.66 28.79 -12.37
CA GLN A 38 -19.19 28.74 -12.48
C GLN A 38 -18.54 28.24 -11.19
N LYS A 39 -19.00 28.73 -10.03
CA LYS A 39 -18.49 28.26 -8.73
C LYS A 39 -18.79 26.77 -8.49
N GLN A 40 -19.96 26.29 -8.91
CA GLN A 40 -20.29 24.87 -8.82
C GLN A 40 -19.41 24.01 -9.73
N GLU A 41 -19.18 24.45 -10.97
CA GLU A 41 -18.32 23.78 -11.93
C GLU A 41 -16.87 23.71 -11.43
N GLU A 42 -16.32 24.81 -10.90
CA GLU A 42 -14.97 24.86 -10.33
C GLU A 42 -14.82 23.87 -9.15
N VAL A 43 -15.79 23.86 -8.23
CA VAL A 43 -15.78 22.90 -7.10
C VAL A 43 -15.85 21.46 -7.60
N GLN A 44 -16.67 21.19 -8.63
CA GLN A 44 -16.80 19.85 -9.19
C GLN A 44 -15.52 19.40 -9.90
N GLU A 45 -14.85 20.30 -10.61
CA GLU A 45 -13.59 20.02 -11.30
C GLU A 45 -12.48 19.68 -10.30
N VAL A 46 -12.35 20.48 -9.23
CA VAL A 46 -11.37 20.21 -8.16
C VAL A 46 -11.65 18.87 -7.46
N LEU A 47 -12.93 18.56 -7.19
CA LEU A 47 -13.30 17.27 -6.60
C LEU A 47 -12.95 16.09 -7.53
N GLN A 48 -13.23 16.21 -8.82
CA GLN A 48 -12.88 15.17 -9.80
C GLN A 48 -11.37 14.99 -9.94
N GLU A 49 -10.59 16.08 -9.91
CA GLU A 49 -9.14 16.01 -9.98
C GLU A 49 -8.55 15.37 -8.72
N ALA A 50 -9.07 15.73 -7.54
CA ALA A 50 -8.70 15.09 -6.28
C ALA A 50 -9.02 13.59 -6.30
N GLU A 51 -10.22 13.20 -6.77
CA GLU A 51 -10.63 11.80 -6.88
C GLU A 51 -9.72 11.01 -7.85
N LYS A 52 -9.44 11.56 -9.04
CA LYS A 52 -8.50 10.95 -10.00
C LYS A 52 -7.11 10.76 -9.42
N THR A 53 -6.60 11.78 -8.72
CA THR A 53 -5.29 11.73 -8.08
C THR A 53 -5.26 10.66 -7.00
N HIS A 54 -6.28 10.62 -6.14
CA HIS A 54 -6.41 9.59 -5.10
C HIS A 54 -6.48 8.19 -5.70
N GLN A 55 -7.29 7.98 -6.74
CA GLN A 55 -7.38 6.69 -7.41
C GLN A 55 -6.03 6.25 -7.99
N ALA A 56 -5.31 7.14 -8.68
CA ALA A 56 -3.99 6.84 -9.20
C ALA A 56 -2.97 6.50 -8.09
N THR A 57 -3.04 7.17 -6.94
CA THR A 57 -2.19 6.83 -5.79
C THR A 57 -2.53 5.46 -5.21
N LEU A 58 -3.82 5.12 -5.11
CA LEU A 58 -4.27 3.82 -4.63
C LEU A 58 -3.82 2.71 -5.57
N ASP A 59 -4.01 2.88 -6.88
CA ASP A 59 -3.60 1.89 -7.89
C ASP A 59 -2.09 1.64 -7.84
N ASN A 60 -1.28 2.70 -7.69
CA ASN A 60 0.16 2.58 -7.55
C ASN A 60 0.57 1.83 -6.27
N VAL A 61 -0.05 2.14 -5.13
CA VAL A 61 0.22 1.44 -3.86
C VAL A 61 -0.21 -0.02 -3.95
N MET A 62 -1.37 -0.30 -4.55
CA MET A 62 -1.89 -1.65 -4.74
C MET A 62 -0.97 -2.46 -5.67
N GLY A 63 -0.48 -1.87 -6.77
CA GLY A 63 0.48 -2.50 -7.66
C GLY A 63 1.79 -2.85 -6.96
N LYS A 64 2.32 -1.94 -6.13
CA LYS A 64 3.51 -2.21 -5.31
C LYS A 64 3.26 -3.35 -4.31
N LEU A 65 2.11 -3.35 -3.65
CA LEU A 65 1.74 -4.38 -2.69
C LEU A 65 1.67 -5.77 -3.34
N VAL A 66 1.04 -5.88 -4.51
CA VAL A 66 0.95 -7.15 -5.25
C VAL A 66 2.34 -7.64 -5.67
N ASN A 67 3.20 -6.74 -6.17
CA ASN A 67 4.57 -7.11 -6.55
C ASN A 67 5.39 -7.61 -5.35
N THR A 68 5.39 -6.88 -4.23
CA THR A 68 6.13 -7.30 -3.04
C THR A 68 5.60 -8.60 -2.44
N GLN A 69 4.28 -8.82 -2.50
CA GLN A 69 3.69 -10.10 -2.10
C GLN A 69 4.17 -11.25 -3.00
N GLY A 70 4.24 -11.04 -4.32
CA GLY A 70 4.77 -12.03 -5.26
C GLY A 70 6.24 -12.37 -5.00
N GLU A 71 7.08 -11.36 -4.79
CA GLU A 71 8.49 -11.53 -4.43
C GLU A 71 8.64 -12.31 -3.12
N LEU A 72 7.86 -11.96 -2.09
CA LEU A 72 7.88 -12.64 -0.79
C LEU A 72 7.54 -14.13 -0.92
N ILE A 73 6.54 -14.47 -1.74
CA ILE A 73 6.17 -15.87 -2.00
C ILE A 73 7.32 -16.61 -2.68
N SER A 74 7.99 -15.98 -3.66
CA SER A 74 9.14 -16.57 -4.35
C SER A 74 10.28 -16.87 -3.37
N VAL A 75 10.65 -15.88 -2.54
CA VAL A 75 11.69 -16.03 -1.53
C VAL A 75 11.33 -17.12 -0.52
N ALA A 76 10.08 -17.18 -0.05
CA ALA A 76 9.62 -18.22 0.86
C ALA A 76 9.75 -19.62 0.25
N LYS A 77 9.44 -19.76 -1.05
CA LYS A 77 9.58 -21.03 -1.77
C LYS A 77 11.04 -21.44 -1.90
N GLU A 78 11.92 -20.52 -2.30
CA GLU A 78 13.36 -20.78 -2.40
C GLU A 78 13.94 -21.16 -1.04
N LEU A 79 13.56 -20.47 0.03
CA LEU A 79 13.99 -20.79 1.39
C LEU A 79 13.53 -22.19 1.82
N GLY A 80 12.31 -22.58 1.45
CA GLY A 80 11.81 -23.94 1.68
C GLY A 80 12.66 -25.00 0.96
N ILE A 81 13.01 -24.76 -0.31
CA ILE A 81 13.88 -25.65 -1.07
C ILE A 81 15.27 -25.74 -0.40
N MET A 82 15.90 -24.60 -0.08
CA MET A 82 17.21 -24.55 0.57
C MET A 82 17.20 -25.24 1.94
N THR A 83 16.10 -25.15 2.68
CA THR A 83 15.94 -25.82 3.99
C THR A 83 15.91 -27.33 3.82
N ASN A 84 15.15 -27.84 2.85
CA ASN A 84 15.12 -29.27 2.54
C ASN A 84 16.50 -29.79 2.09
N TRP A 85 17.19 -29.06 1.21
CA TRP A 85 18.56 -29.40 0.80
C TRP A 85 19.53 -29.40 1.98
N LYS A 86 19.43 -28.42 2.87
CA LYS A 86 20.25 -28.35 4.08
C LYS A 86 20.03 -29.57 4.96
N ASP A 87 18.78 -29.97 5.17
CA ASP A 87 18.46 -31.08 6.08
C ASP A 87 18.87 -32.43 5.47
N PHE A 88 18.67 -32.61 4.16
CA PHE A 88 19.18 -33.76 3.41
C PHE A 88 20.71 -33.90 3.51
N LEU A 89 21.45 -32.81 3.26
CA LEU A 89 22.91 -32.82 3.35
C LEU A 89 23.41 -33.06 4.78
N GLU A 90 22.69 -32.59 5.79
CA GLU A 90 23.05 -32.88 7.18
C GLU A 90 22.84 -34.35 7.51
N GLU A 91 21.75 -34.98 7.04
CA GLU A 91 21.51 -36.42 7.18
C GLU A 91 22.63 -37.26 6.55
N GLU A 92 22.96 -37.01 5.27
CA GLU A 92 24.07 -37.72 4.59
C GLU A 92 25.41 -37.54 5.32
N LEU A 93 25.66 -36.35 5.87
CA LEU A 93 26.87 -36.09 6.65
C LEU A 93 26.89 -36.89 7.97
N GLN A 94 25.76 -37.03 8.65
CA GLN A 94 25.67 -37.85 9.86
C GLN A 94 25.87 -39.34 9.57
N GLU A 95 25.29 -39.84 8.47
CA GLU A 95 25.54 -41.22 8.02
C GLU A 95 27.03 -41.45 7.72
N THR A 96 27.66 -40.50 7.04
CA THR A 96 29.09 -40.53 6.75
C THR A 96 29.91 -40.52 8.05
N ARG A 97 29.58 -39.66 9.03
CA ARG A 97 30.24 -39.67 10.36
C ARG A 97 30.15 -41.03 11.02
N ALA A 98 28.96 -41.63 11.03
CA ALA A 98 28.74 -42.94 11.65
C ALA A 98 29.57 -44.04 10.96
N ALA A 99 29.62 -44.03 9.62
CA ALA A 99 30.42 -44.97 8.85
C ALA A 99 31.93 -44.81 9.11
N PHE A 100 32.44 -43.58 9.13
CA PHE A 100 33.84 -43.30 9.46
C PHE A 100 34.18 -43.72 10.88
N GLN A 101 33.33 -43.41 11.86
CA GLN A 101 33.56 -43.82 13.25
C GLN A 101 33.59 -45.35 13.39
N LYS A 102 32.72 -46.05 12.68
CA LYS A 102 32.72 -47.52 12.63
C LYS A 102 34.03 -48.06 12.06
N TYR A 103 34.52 -47.47 10.96
CA TYR A 103 35.80 -47.85 10.34
C TYR A 103 36.99 -47.60 11.27
N ILE A 104 37.02 -46.46 11.96
CA ILE A 104 38.07 -46.11 12.93
C ILE A 104 38.07 -47.10 14.09
N ASN A 105 36.90 -47.36 14.69
CA ASN A 105 36.76 -48.30 15.80
C ASN A 105 37.22 -49.72 15.41
N TYR A 106 36.94 -50.15 14.17
CA TYR A 106 37.38 -51.44 13.65
C TYR A 106 38.90 -51.49 13.41
N THR A 107 39.46 -50.45 12.81
CA THR A 107 40.88 -50.41 12.41
C THR A 107 41.82 -50.14 13.60
N PHE A 108 41.35 -49.36 14.57
CA PHE A 108 42.13 -48.90 15.72
C PHE A 108 41.41 -49.19 17.05
N PRO A 109 41.24 -50.46 17.45
CA PRO A 109 40.45 -50.83 18.63
C PRO A 109 41.05 -50.36 19.98
N LYS A 110 42.33 -49.97 19.99
CA LYS A 110 43.01 -49.40 21.16
C LYS A 110 42.89 -47.87 21.25
N LEU A 111 42.30 -47.23 20.23
CA LEU A 111 42.09 -45.80 20.23
C LEU A 111 40.93 -45.46 21.18
N SER A 112 41.17 -44.57 22.14
CA SER A 112 40.10 -44.10 23.02
C SER A 112 38.98 -43.41 22.22
N PRO A 113 37.70 -43.59 22.62
CA PRO A 113 36.59 -42.86 22.03
C PRO A 113 36.86 -41.34 22.06
N GLY A 114 36.53 -40.64 20.97
CA GLY A 114 36.72 -39.19 20.87
C GLY A 114 38.06 -38.72 20.31
N HIS A 115 39.11 -39.57 20.30
CA HIS A 115 40.42 -39.17 19.78
C HIS A 115 40.46 -38.90 18.27
N ALA A 116 39.48 -39.39 17.52
CA ALA A 116 39.39 -39.19 16.07
C ALA A 116 38.30 -38.17 15.66
N ASP A 117 37.63 -37.52 16.61
CA ASP A 117 36.52 -36.60 16.34
C ASP A 117 36.96 -35.37 15.53
N PHE A 118 38.26 -35.07 15.53
CA PHE A 118 38.85 -34.00 14.71
C PHE A 118 38.79 -34.29 13.19
N ILE A 119 38.64 -35.55 12.79
CA ILE A 119 38.62 -35.95 11.38
C ILE A 119 37.32 -35.48 10.71
N LEU A 120 36.19 -35.54 11.43
CA LEU A 120 34.91 -35.08 10.93
C LEU A 120 34.07 -34.40 12.04
N PRO A 121 34.47 -33.19 12.49
CA PRO A 121 33.85 -32.53 13.63
C PRO A 121 32.37 -32.22 13.38
N GLU A 122 31.60 -32.14 14.47
CA GLU A 122 30.22 -31.68 14.41
C GLU A 122 30.12 -30.22 13.95
N ARG A 123 29.07 -29.88 13.20
CA ARG A 123 28.79 -28.48 12.88
C ARG A 123 28.41 -27.73 14.16
N LYS A 124 28.88 -26.49 14.28
CA LYS A 124 28.42 -25.57 15.32
C LYS A 124 26.92 -25.36 15.17
N LYS A 125 26.16 -25.64 16.24
CA LYS A 125 24.72 -25.35 16.30
C LYS A 125 24.48 -23.86 16.05
N THR A 126 23.38 -23.54 15.37
CA THR A 126 22.96 -22.14 15.15
C THR A 126 22.89 -21.44 16.52
N PRO A 127 23.53 -20.26 16.68
CA PRO A 127 23.56 -19.57 17.97
C PRO A 127 22.14 -19.35 18.51
N SER A 128 21.92 -19.67 19.79
CA SER A 128 20.62 -19.55 20.48
C SER A 128 20.07 -18.11 20.55
N CYS A 129 20.91 -17.11 20.24
CA CYS A 129 20.49 -15.73 20.03
C CYS A 129 19.45 -15.60 18.90
N LEU A 130 19.56 -16.44 17.86
CA LEU A 130 18.73 -16.36 16.65
C LEU A 130 17.44 -17.20 16.74
N THR A 131 17.28 -18.03 17.77
CA THR A 131 16.13 -18.93 17.94
C THR A 131 15.06 -18.40 18.88
N LYS A 132 15.36 -17.39 19.72
CA LYS A 132 14.46 -16.85 20.76
C LYS A 132 13.22 -16.13 20.23
N ASP A 133 13.21 -15.71 18.96
CA ASP A 133 12.08 -14.97 18.37
C ASP A 133 10.98 -15.88 17.81
N LYS A 134 11.22 -17.19 17.68
CA LYS A 134 10.23 -18.14 17.15
C LYS A 134 9.28 -18.72 18.20
N GLU A 135 9.62 -18.67 19.49
CA GLU A 135 8.78 -19.23 20.56
C GLU A 135 7.81 -18.22 21.19
N LYS A 136 7.99 -16.91 20.99
CA LYS A 136 7.15 -15.88 21.63
C LYS A 136 5.91 -15.42 20.85
N LYS A 137 5.62 -16.01 19.67
CA LYS A 137 4.46 -15.63 18.84
C LYS A 137 3.31 -16.65 18.83
N VAL A 138 3.36 -17.68 19.68
CA VAL A 138 2.24 -18.59 19.91
C VAL A 138 1.92 -18.61 21.41
N GLN A 139 1.22 -17.57 21.87
CA GLN A 139 0.41 -17.57 23.08
C GLN A 139 -0.67 -16.50 22.94
#